data_AF-A0A955Y564-F1
#
_entry.id   AF-A0A955Y564-F1
#
_cell.length_a   1.000
_cell.length_b   1.000
_cell.length_c   1.000
_cell.angle_alpha   90.00
_cell.angle_beta   90.00
_cell.angle_gamma   90.00
#
_symmetry.space_group_name_H-M   'P 1'
#
loop_
_entity.id
_entity.type
_entity.pdbx_description
1 polymer ?
#
loop_
_entity_poly.entity_id
_entity_poly.type
_entity_poly.pdbx_seq_one_letter_code
_entity_poly.pdbx_strand_id
1 'polypeptide(L)'
;YRRLNRDERGGTLRGLLPILREWLAAPDARVVLDNTYPSRALRTEVLDVAWDAGASVRVVYVDTPHEVCQVRVIWRTLERYGRLPDPTEREVLARTDPHALGPSALTRWRQQLEIPEPDEGFELHHHPHTGPPVPWSGHGATFVDIAVRVPLEGELAVGWTPDGAPDGVDGAFCTHPPGPAVCWCRPPLPGLLLSLCHNRGIDPTKSTLIAESPAMRRCAQSVGMRVIAPASGR
;
A
#
# COMPACT_ATOMS: atom_id res chain seq x y z
N TYR A 1 24.69 3.44 13.62
CA TYR A 1 24.04 4.64 13.05
C TYR A 1 22.92 5.08 13.98
N ARG A 2 22.46 6.33 13.89
CA ARG A 2 21.28 6.86 14.59
C ARG A 2 20.13 7.02 13.59
N ARG A 3 18.92 6.62 13.95
CA ARG A 3 17.74 6.73 13.08
C ARG A 3 16.95 7.99 13.40
N LEU A 4 16.65 8.81 12.39
CA LEU A 4 15.87 10.03 12.52
C LEU A 4 14.55 9.87 11.76
N ASN A 5 13.46 9.65 12.49
CA ASN A 5 12.12 9.42 11.96
C ASN A 5 11.14 10.45 12.53
N ARG A 6 10.31 11.03 11.65
CA ARG A 6 9.31 12.05 11.93
C ARG A 6 8.12 11.48 12.69
N ASP A 7 7.63 10.31 12.26
CA ASP A 7 6.45 9.69 12.85
C ASP A 7 6.69 9.30 14.33
N GLU A 8 7.92 8.97 14.71
CA GLU A 8 8.30 8.72 16.11
C GLU A 8 8.42 9.98 16.96
N ARG A 9 8.77 11.11 16.34
CA ARG A 9 9.07 12.38 17.04
C ARG A 9 7.91 13.37 17.01
N GLY A 10 6.95 13.17 16.11
CA GLY A 10 5.92 14.14 15.78
C GLY A 10 6.47 15.34 14.99
N GLY A 11 5.58 16.26 14.64
CA GLY A 11 5.94 17.52 13.96
C GLY A 11 6.10 17.39 12.44
N THR A 12 7.04 18.14 11.88
CA THR A 12 7.27 18.28 10.42
C THR A 12 8.65 17.77 10.03
N LEU A 13 8.84 17.41 8.75
CA LEU A 13 10.16 17.04 8.22
C LEU A 13 11.20 18.15 8.44
N ARG A 14 10.82 19.40 8.21
CA ARG A 14 11.70 20.56 8.46
C ARG A 14 12.09 20.71 9.93
N GLY A 15 11.21 20.30 10.85
CA GLY A 15 11.51 20.24 12.28
C GLY A 15 12.63 19.26 12.64
N LEU A 16 12.98 18.33 11.75
CA LEU A 16 14.09 17.39 11.96
C LEU A 16 15.47 17.98 11.62
N LEU A 17 15.55 19.08 10.87
CA LEU A 17 16.82 19.65 10.40
C LEU A 17 17.77 20.09 11.54
N PRO A 18 17.30 20.77 12.61
CA PRO A 18 18.18 21.12 13.73
C PRO A 18 18.76 19.88 14.44
N ILE A 19 17.95 18.83 14.56
CA ILE A 19 18.35 17.56 15.18
C ILE A 19 19.39 16.86 14.31
N LEU A 20 19.19 16.85 12.99
CA LEU A 20 20.16 16.31 12.05
C LEU A 20 21.51 17.05 12.16
N ARG A 21 21.49 18.38 12.21
CA ARG A 21 22.69 19.21 12.37
C ARG A 21 23.44 18.88 13.67
N GLU A 22 22.72 18.78 14.79
CA GLU A 22 23.30 18.37 16.08
C GLU A 22 23.95 16.99 15.98
N TRP A 23 23.29 16.03 15.34
CA TRP A 23 23.78 14.66 15.25
C TRP A 23 25.00 14.52 14.35
N LEU A 24 25.06 15.30 13.28
CA LEU A 24 26.19 15.32 12.35
C LEU A 24 27.42 16.05 12.90
N ALA A 25 27.26 16.90 13.92
CA ALA A 25 28.38 17.54 14.60
C ALA A 25 29.22 16.57 15.45
N ALA A 26 28.70 15.38 15.75
CA ALA A 26 29.45 14.35 16.46
C ALA A 26 30.51 13.71 15.54
N PRO A 27 31.72 13.39 16.05
CA PRO A 27 32.71 12.65 15.27
C PRO A 27 32.14 11.29 14.85
N ASP A 28 32.48 10.86 13.62
CA ASP A 28 32.04 9.60 13.02
C ASP A 28 30.51 9.39 12.99
N ALA A 29 29.75 10.49 12.95
CA ALA A 29 28.30 10.45 12.90
C ALA A 29 27.81 9.65 11.68
N ARG A 30 26.96 8.65 11.94
CA ARG A 30 26.23 7.91 10.91
C ARG A 30 24.74 8.04 11.20
N VAL A 31 24.01 8.71 10.34
CA VAL A 31 22.56 8.95 10.51
C VAL A 31 21.79 8.28 9.37
N VAL A 32 20.65 7.67 9.69
CA VAL A 32 19.69 7.15 8.72
C VAL A 32 18.42 7.98 8.84
N LEU A 33 18.05 8.65 7.75
CA LEU A 33 16.80 9.40 7.63
C LEU A 33 15.69 8.46 7.17
N ASP A 34 14.90 7.95 8.11
CA ASP A 34 13.79 7.04 7.80
C ASP A 34 12.49 7.81 7.70
N ASN A 35 12.35 8.57 6.61
CA ASN A 35 11.17 9.36 6.28
C ASN A 35 10.91 9.31 4.78
N THR A 36 9.75 9.80 4.38
CA THR A 36 9.39 9.98 2.98
C THR A 36 9.85 11.34 2.45
N TYR A 37 10.79 11.36 1.50
CA TYR A 37 11.28 12.57 0.79
C TYR A 37 10.91 12.53 -0.70
N PRO A 38 9.63 12.70 -1.07
CA PRO A 38 9.16 12.45 -2.43
C PRO A 38 9.71 13.44 -3.47
N SER A 39 9.96 14.71 -3.10
CA SER A 39 10.44 15.73 -4.03
C SER A 39 11.91 16.10 -3.81
N ARG A 40 12.56 16.56 -4.88
CA ARG A 40 13.89 17.16 -4.90
C ARG A 40 13.99 18.30 -3.88
N ALA A 41 12.98 19.17 -3.80
CA ALA A 41 12.96 20.26 -2.83
C ALA A 41 13.08 19.76 -1.37
N LEU A 42 12.37 18.69 -1.01
CA LEU A 42 12.47 18.10 0.34
C LEU A 42 13.81 17.40 0.57
N ARG A 43 14.41 16.83 -0.48
CA ARG A 43 15.76 16.23 -0.41
C ARG A 43 16.83 17.32 -0.27
N THR A 44 16.73 18.42 -1.00
CA THR A 44 17.66 19.57 -0.88
C THR A 44 17.74 20.07 0.56
N GLU A 45 16.62 20.21 1.27
CA GLU A 45 16.62 20.64 2.67
C GLU A 45 17.50 19.78 3.60
N VAL A 46 17.56 18.46 3.38
CA VAL A 46 18.40 17.56 4.18
C VAL A 46 19.83 17.43 3.63
N LEU A 47 20.00 17.59 2.31
CA LEU A 47 21.31 17.61 1.66
C LEU A 47 22.13 18.82 2.10
N ASP A 48 21.52 20.01 2.18
CA ASP A 48 22.19 21.22 2.64
C ASP A 48 22.76 21.02 4.05
N VAL A 49 21.99 20.43 4.98
CA VAL A 49 22.46 20.14 6.34
C VAL A 49 23.59 19.12 6.35
N ALA A 50 23.55 18.13 5.47
CA ALA A 50 24.62 17.14 5.36
C ALA A 50 25.91 17.74 4.79
N TRP A 51 25.80 18.57 3.75
CA TRP A 51 26.94 19.25 3.13
C TRP A 51 27.58 20.29 4.04
N ASP A 52 26.78 21.07 4.78
CA ASP A 52 27.25 21.98 5.82
C ASP A 52 28.13 21.26 6.86
N ALA A 53 27.81 20.00 7.16
CA ALA A 53 28.55 19.17 8.09
C ALA A 53 29.69 18.37 7.43
N GLY A 54 29.94 18.55 6.13
CA GLY A 54 30.93 17.78 5.37
C GLY A 54 30.61 16.29 5.23
N ALA A 55 29.35 15.89 5.46
CA ALA A 55 28.93 14.49 5.42
C ALA A 55 28.70 14.01 3.98
N SER A 56 29.21 12.82 3.67
CA SER A 56 28.85 12.11 2.44
C SER A 56 27.40 11.60 2.52
N VAL A 57 26.61 11.79 1.47
CA VAL A 57 25.21 11.35 1.43
C VAL A 57 25.03 10.18 0.48
N ARG A 58 24.32 9.16 0.97
CA ARG A 58 23.82 8.04 0.17
C ARG A 58 22.30 8.05 0.17
N VAL A 59 21.70 7.99 -1.02
CA VAL A 59 20.26 7.84 -1.20
C VAL A 59 19.95 6.40 -1.63
N VAL A 60 19.03 5.77 -0.91
CA VAL A 60 18.51 4.43 -1.22
C VAL A 60 17.14 4.62 -1.88
N TYR A 61 17.06 4.45 -3.20
CA TYR A 61 15.80 4.53 -3.94
C TYR A 61 15.16 3.14 -4.05
N VAL A 62 14.13 2.90 -3.26
CA VAL A 62 13.37 1.64 -3.27
C VAL A 62 12.24 1.74 -4.29
N ASP A 63 12.45 1.14 -5.46
CA ASP A 63 11.54 1.23 -6.61
C ASP A 63 10.48 0.14 -6.57
N THR A 64 9.61 0.23 -5.56
CA THR A 64 8.47 -0.69 -5.42
C THR A 64 7.28 -0.19 -6.23
N PRO A 65 6.72 -1.01 -7.15
CA PRO A 65 5.52 -0.64 -7.91
C PRO A 65 4.36 -0.22 -7.00
N HIS A 66 3.54 0.73 -7.46
CA HIS A 66 2.46 1.29 -6.64
C HIS A 66 1.46 0.23 -6.19
N GLU A 67 1.12 -0.69 -7.08
CA GLU A 67 0.20 -1.81 -6.85
C GLU A 67 0.74 -2.77 -5.77
N VAL A 68 2.06 -3.02 -5.78
CA VAL A 68 2.74 -3.81 -4.75
C VAL A 68 2.69 -3.09 -3.40
N CYS A 69 2.89 -1.77 -3.38
CA CYS A 69 2.74 -0.96 -2.18
C CYS A 69 1.31 -1.02 -1.62
N GLN A 70 0.29 -0.95 -2.48
CA GLN A 70 -1.11 -1.09 -2.06
C GLN A 70 -1.35 -2.45 -1.39
N VAL A 71 -0.94 -3.55 -2.02
CA VAL A 71 -1.09 -4.90 -1.47
C VAL A 71 -0.40 -5.03 -0.12
N ARG A 72 0.83 -4.52 0.02
CA ARG A 72 1.58 -4.57 1.29
C ARG A 72 0.94 -3.77 2.40
N VAL A 73 0.43 -2.57 2.11
CA VAL A 73 -0.26 -1.73 3.10
C VAL A 73 -1.55 -2.42 3.56
N ILE A 74 -2.34 -2.94 2.63
CA ILE A 74 -3.57 -3.68 2.94
C ILE A 74 -3.25 -4.91 3.77
N TRP A 75 -2.25 -5.70 3.39
CA TRP A 75 -1.87 -6.91 4.12
C TRP A 75 -1.43 -6.61 5.55
N ARG A 76 -0.56 -5.60 5.75
CA ARG A 76 -0.15 -5.15 7.08
C ARG A 76 -1.32 -4.63 7.91
N THR A 77 -2.30 -3.98 7.27
CA THR A 77 -3.53 -3.53 7.91
C THR A 77 -4.34 -4.72 8.42
N LEU A 78 -4.46 -5.77 7.60
CA LEU A 78 -5.14 -7.01 7.97
C LEU A 78 -4.41 -7.75 9.10
N GLU A 79 -3.08 -7.89 9.02
CA GLU A 79 -2.28 -8.50 10.09
C GLU A 79 -2.39 -7.73 11.42
N ARG A 80 -2.52 -6.40 11.35
CA ARG A 80 -2.56 -5.54 12.52
C ARG A 80 -3.94 -5.45 13.17
N TYR A 81 -5.01 -5.40 12.37
CA TYR A 81 -6.37 -5.14 12.87
C TYR A 81 -7.33 -6.33 12.68
N GLY A 82 -6.92 -7.39 11.98
CA GLY A 82 -7.76 -8.54 11.62
C GLY A 82 -8.86 -8.24 10.59
N ARG A 83 -8.95 -6.99 10.13
CA ARG A 83 -9.94 -6.50 9.17
C ARG A 83 -9.47 -5.20 8.53
N LEU A 84 -10.21 -4.71 7.54
CA LEU A 84 -10.03 -3.37 7.01
C LEU A 84 -10.88 -2.38 7.81
N PRO A 85 -10.27 -1.37 8.47
CA PRO A 85 -11.01 -0.27 9.04
C PRO A 85 -11.79 0.50 7.97
N ASP A 86 -13.00 0.94 8.31
CA ASP A 86 -13.75 1.85 7.45
C ASP A 86 -13.05 3.22 7.37
N PRO A 87 -13.41 4.10 6.41
CA PRO A 87 -12.76 5.39 6.24
C PRO A 87 -12.76 6.27 7.49
N THR A 88 -13.86 6.33 8.23
CA THR A 88 -14.01 7.19 9.42
C THR A 88 -13.20 6.61 10.59
N GLU A 89 -13.27 5.30 10.81
CA GLU A 89 -12.43 4.64 11.81
C GLU A 89 -10.94 4.83 11.51
N ARG A 90 -10.54 4.67 10.25
CA ARG A 90 -9.14 4.85 9.85
C ARG A 90 -8.65 6.27 10.10
N GLU A 91 -9.49 7.30 9.91
CA GLU A 91 -9.13 8.68 10.23
C GLU A 91 -8.84 8.89 11.72
N VAL A 92 -9.55 8.17 12.59
CA VAL A 92 -9.27 8.17 14.04
C VAL A 92 -7.97 7.43 14.33
N LEU A 93 -7.81 6.22 13.79
CA LEU A 93 -6.61 5.39 13.99
C LEU A 93 -5.33 6.09 13.50
N ALA A 94 -5.39 6.79 12.36
CA ALA A 94 -4.25 7.48 11.76
C ALA A 94 -3.65 8.59 12.63
N ARG A 95 -4.34 9.03 13.70
CA ARG A 95 -3.82 10.02 14.66
C ARG A 95 -2.78 9.42 15.61
N THR A 96 -2.91 8.14 15.91
CA THR A 96 -2.08 7.44 16.90
C THR A 96 -1.28 6.29 16.29
N ASP A 97 -1.66 5.84 15.10
CA ASP A 97 -1.10 4.67 14.46
C ASP A 97 -0.68 4.98 13.01
N PRO A 98 0.62 5.12 12.73
CA PRO A 98 1.12 5.40 11.39
C PRO A 98 0.85 4.24 10.41
N HIS A 99 0.45 3.05 10.88
CA HIS A 99 0.06 1.94 10.01
C HIS A 99 -1.38 2.02 9.50
N ALA A 100 -2.21 2.92 10.02
CA ALA A 100 -3.58 3.15 9.53
C ALA A 100 -3.61 4.00 8.23
N LEU A 101 -2.75 3.65 7.26
CA LEU A 101 -2.64 4.36 5.98
C LEU A 101 -3.85 4.09 5.09
N GLY A 102 -4.41 5.16 4.52
CA GLY A 102 -5.47 5.08 3.51
C GLY A 102 -4.93 5.16 2.08
N PRO A 103 -5.76 4.81 1.07
CA PRO A 103 -5.36 4.89 -0.34
C PRO A 103 -4.87 6.27 -0.75
N SER A 104 -5.54 7.33 -0.28
CA SER A 104 -5.22 8.71 -0.64
C SER A 104 -3.83 9.15 -0.18
N ALA A 105 -3.31 8.61 0.92
CA ALA A 105 -1.94 8.90 1.36
C ALA A 105 -0.91 8.33 0.38
N LEU A 106 -1.10 7.08 -0.07
CA LEU A 106 -0.21 6.44 -1.04
C LEU A 106 -0.29 7.10 -2.41
N THR A 107 -1.49 7.44 -2.88
CA THR A 107 -1.69 8.17 -4.15
C THR A 107 -1.03 9.55 -4.11
N ARG A 108 -1.22 10.32 -3.02
CA ARG A 108 -0.61 11.63 -2.86
C ARG A 108 0.91 11.54 -2.88
N TRP A 109 1.49 10.58 -2.16
CA TRP A 109 2.94 10.38 -2.16
C TRP A 109 3.46 10.07 -3.56
N ARG A 110 2.78 9.17 -4.29
CA ARG A 110 3.16 8.82 -5.67
C ARG A 110 3.10 10.01 -6.63
N GLN A 111 2.11 10.89 -6.47
CA GLN A 111 1.98 12.11 -7.29
C GLN A 111 3.09 13.13 -7.02
N GLN A 112 3.67 13.13 -5.81
CA GLN A 112 4.76 14.03 -5.43
C GLN A 112 6.14 13.48 -5.78
N LEU A 113 6.25 12.19 -6.16
CA LEU A 113 7.52 11.52 -6.34
C LEU A 113 8.26 12.06 -7.58
N GLU A 114 9.36 12.74 -7.32
CA GLU A 114 10.42 13.05 -8.27
C GLU A 114 11.54 12.03 -8.05
N ILE A 115 11.83 11.21 -9.07
CA ILE A 115 12.86 10.16 -8.99
C ILE A 115 14.19 10.81 -8.60
N PRO A 116 14.91 10.29 -7.57
CA PRO A 116 16.19 10.86 -7.17
C PRO A 116 17.24 10.67 -8.27
N GLU A 117 17.97 11.74 -8.57
CA GLU A 117 19.00 11.75 -9.61
C GLU A 117 20.37 12.13 -9.02
N PRO A 118 21.50 11.55 -9.51
CA PRO A 118 22.82 11.83 -8.96
C PRO A 118 23.26 13.30 -9.03
N ASP A 119 22.67 14.10 -9.93
CA ASP A 119 22.95 15.53 -10.08
C ASP A 119 22.51 16.36 -8.86
N GLU A 120 21.68 15.79 -7.98
CA GLU A 120 21.33 16.34 -6.68
C GLU A 120 22.50 16.28 -5.67
N GLY A 121 23.63 15.63 -5.99
CA GLY A 121 24.87 15.69 -5.19
C GLY A 121 24.99 14.60 -4.11
N PHE A 122 24.49 13.40 -4.40
CA PHE A 122 24.60 12.22 -3.52
C PHE A 122 25.00 10.95 -4.29
N GLU A 123 25.43 9.92 -3.56
CA GLU A 123 25.60 8.57 -4.09
C GLU A 123 24.23 7.87 -4.18
N LEU A 124 23.76 7.54 -5.39
CA LEU A 124 22.47 6.88 -5.60
C LEU A 124 22.61 5.35 -5.63
N HIS A 125 21.84 4.67 -4.77
CA HIS A 125 21.69 3.22 -4.74
C HIS A 125 20.25 2.85 -5.12
N HIS A 126 20.05 2.30 -6.32
CA HIS A 126 18.74 1.83 -6.77
C HIS A 126 18.48 0.41 -6.27
N HIS A 127 17.36 0.24 -5.58
CA HIS A 127 16.90 -1.05 -5.07
C HIS A 127 15.57 -1.41 -5.75
N PRO A 128 15.63 -2.17 -6.86
CA PRO A 128 14.41 -2.63 -7.52
C PRO A 128 13.65 -3.61 -6.62
N HIS A 129 12.32 -3.57 -6.72
CA HIS A 129 11.50 -4.58 -6.07
C HIS A 129 11.77 -5.98 -6.66
N THR A 130 11.96 -6.95 -5.76
CA THR A 130 12.08 -8.37 -6.08
C THR A 130 11.10 -9.19 -5.25
N GLY A 131 10.63 -10.31 -5.84
CA GLY A 131 9.75 -11.27 -5.17
C GLY A 131 8.28 -10.86 -5.12
N PRO A 132 7.43 -11.69 -4.48
CA PRO A 132 6.00 -11.39 -4.33
C PRO A 132 5.78 -10.21 -3.36
N PRO A 133 4.62 -9.53 -3.43
CA PRO A 133 4.28 -8.44 -2.50
C PRO A 133 4.23 -8.93 -1.05
N VAL A 134 3.75 -10.15 -0.83
CA VAL A 134 3.54 -10.83 0.47
C VAL A 134 3.95 -12.31 0.30
N PRO A 135 4.52 -12.96 1.33
CA PRO A 135 4.77 -14.40 1.31
C PRO A 135 3.44 -15.17 1.48
N TRP A 136 2.73 -15.35 0.37
CA TRP A 136 1.44 -16.04 0.35
C TRP A 136 1.53 -17.47 0.91
N SER A 137 0.47 -17.90 1.58
CA SER A 137 0.32 -19.28 2.06
C SER A 137 -1.16 -19.68 2.09
N GLY A 138 -1.42 -20.98 2.17
CA GLY A 138 -2.78 -21.52 2.23
C GLY A 138 -3.25 -22.24 0.96
N HIS A 139 -4.56 -22.46 0.88
CA HIS A 139 -5.21 -23.18 -0.20
C HIS A 139 -5.72 -22.25 -1.31
N GLY A 140 -6.04 -22.78 -2.49
CA GLY A 140 -6.68 -21.98 -3.55
C GLY A 140 -8.19 -21.85 -3.33
N ALA A 141 -8.80 -20.83 -3.93
CA ALA A 141 -10.25 -20.67 -4.00
C ALA A 141 -10.69 -20.08 -5.36
N THR A 142 -11.98 -20.20 -5.65
CA THR A 142 -12.62 -19.52 -6.78
C THR A 142 -13.41 -18.33 -6.26
N PHE A 143 -13.14 -17.16 -6.84
CA PHE A 143 -13.83 -15.91 -6.57
C PHE A 143 -14.70 -15.55 -7.78
N VAL A 144 -15.81 -14.86 -7.52
CA VAL A 144 -16.72 -14.35 -8.56
C VAL A 144 -16.93 -12.86 -8.32
N ASP A 145 -16.71 -12.03 -9.35
CA ASP A 145 -17.17 -10.64 -9.35
C ASP A 145 -18.69 -10.64 -9.22
N ILE A 146 -19.24 -9.99 -8.18
CA ILE A 146 -20.68 -9.95 -7.91
C ILE A 146 -21.52 -9.38 -9.07
N ALA A 147 -20.89 -8.63 -9.99
CA ALA A 147 -21.55 -8.19 -11.21
C ALA A 147 -21.84 -9.34 -12.20
N VAL A 148 -21.11 -10.46 -12.09
CA VAL A 148 -21.32 -11.67 -12.88
C VAL A 148 -22.48 -12.47 -12.28
N ARG A 149 -23.59 -12.55 -13.02
CA ARG A 149 -24.78 -13.30 -12.61
C ARG A 149 -24.65 -14.78 -12.94
N VAL A 150 -23.98 -15.52 -12.08
CA VAL A 150 -23.90 -17.00 -12.13
C VAL A 150 -24.38 -17.59 -10.80
N PRO A 151 -24.96 -18.81 -10.81
CA PRO A 151 -25.16 -19.56 -9.57
C PRO A 151 -23.81 -19.74 -8.86
N LEU A 152 -23.83 -19.59 -7.53
CA LEU A 152 -22.66 -19.84 -6.69
C LEU A 152 -22.82 -21.20 -6.02
N GLU A 153 -21.87 -22.10 -6.25
CA GLU A 153 -21.79 -23.45 -5.72
C GLU A 153 -20.51 -23.61 -4.87
N GLY A 154 -20.28 -22.64 -3.98
CA GLY A 154 -19.13 -22.60 -3.06
C GLY A 154 -18.06 -21.56 -3.42
N GLU A 155 -18.25 -20.79 -4.49
CA GLU A 155 -17.40 -19.63 -4.81
C GLU A 155 -17.59 -18.47 -3.83
N LEU A 156 -16.57 -17.63 -3.73
CA LEU A 156 -16.58 -16.42 -2.92
C LEU A 156 -16.91 -15.20 -3.77
N ALA A 157 -18.04 -14.55 -3.50
CA ALA A 157 -18.42 -13.35 -4.21
C ALA A 157 -17.66 -12.11 -3.70
N VAL A 158 -17.27 -11.23 -4.63
CA VAL A 158 -16.60 -9.97 -4.30
C VAL A 158 -17.07 -8.84 -5.18
N GLY A 159 -17.21 -7.64 -4.61
CA GLY A 159 -17.42 -6.45 -5.44
C GLY A 159 -18.00 -5.27 -4.68
N TRP A 160 -18.48 -4.29 -5.45
CA TRP A 160 -19.07 -3.06 -4.90
C TRP A 160 -20.59 -3.11 -5.01
N THR A 161 -21.27 -3.08 -3.87
CA THR A 161 -22.73 -3.13 -3.73
C THR A 161 -23.17 -1.97 -2.83
N PRO A 162 -23.29 -0.74 -3.37
CA PRO A 162 -23.60 0.44 -2.57
C PRO A 162 -24.95 0.35 -1.86
N ASP A 163 -25.88 -0.47 -2.35
CA ASP A 163 -27.21 -0.67 -1.80
C ASP A 163 -27.27 -1.70 -0.66
N GLY A 164 -26.13 -2.31 -0.30
CA GLY A 164 -26.04 -3.32 0.75
C GLY A 164 -25.36 -4.60 0.29
N ALA A 165 -24.90 -5.41 1.24
CA ALA A 165 -24.40 -6.75 0.94
C ALA A 165 -25.58 -7.66 0.55
N PRO A 166 -25.45 -8.50 -0.49
CA PRO A 166 -26.48 -9.44 -0.85
C PRO A 166 -26.66 -10.52 0.24
N ASP A 167 -27.92 -10.78 0.62
CA ASP A 167 -28.25 -11.76 1.65
C ASP A 167 -27.92 -13.19 1.21
N GLY A 168 -27.36 -13.98 2.13
CA GLY A 168 -27.05 -15.40 1.91
C GLY A 168 -25.92 -15.67 0.92
N VAL A 169 -25.24 -14.63 0.42
CA VAL A 169 -24.09 -14.77 -0.48
C VAL A 169 -22.80 -14.77 0.33
N ASP A 170 -22.03 -15.84 0.21
CA ASP A 170 -20.72 -15.92 0.85
C ASP A 170 -19.69 -15.06 0.09
N GLY A 171 -19.13 -14.05 0.76
CA GLY A 171 -18.29 -13.09 0.07
C GLY A 171 -17.87 -11.87 0.90
N ALA A 172 -17.27 -10.90 0.21
CA ALA A 172 -16.90 -9.61 0.78
C ALA A 172 -17.32 -8.47 -0.15
N PHE A 173 -18.04 -7.49 0.40
CA PHE A 173 -18.68 -6.44 -0.39
C PHE A 173 -18.33 -5.07 0.15
N CYS A 174 -18.00 -4.14 -0.75
CA CYS A 174 -17.88 -2.73 -0.41
C CYS A 174 -19.26 -2.08 -0.52
N THR A 175 -19.74 -1.49 0.57
CA THR A 175 -21.03 -0.76 0.61
C THR A 175 -20.85 0.76 0.64
N HIS A 176 -19.61 1.26 0.53
CA HIS A 176 -19.36 2.69 0.58
C HIS A 176 -20.03 3.45 -0.59
N PRO A 177 -20.40 4.75 -0.41
CA PRO A 177 -21.00 5.59 -1.46
C PRO A 177 -20.04 5.89 -2.63
N PRO A 178 -20.55 6.12 -3.85
CA PRO A 178 -19.71 6.46 -5.00
C PRO A 178 -18.83 7.69 -4.75
N GLY A 179 -17.71 7.79 -5.47
CA GLY A 179 -16.74 8.87 -5.32
C GLY A 179 -15.29 8.36 -5.31
N PRO A 180 -14.32 9.25 -5.02
CA PRO A 180 -12.91 8.89 -4.91
C PRO A 180 -12.69 7.70 -3.97
N ALA A 181 -11.71 6.86 -4.29
CA ALA A 181 -11.40 5.68 -3.47
C ALA A 181 -10.80 6.10 -2.12
N VAL A 182 -11.68 6.31 -1.13
CA VAL A 182 -11.33 6.59 0.27
C VAL A 182 -11.26 5.30 1.11
N CYS A 183 -11.53 4.13 0.54
CA CYS A 183 -11.46 2.84 1.21
C CYS A 183 -10.55 1.89 0.44
N TRP A 184 -9.96 0.91 1.12
CA TRP A 184 -9.20 -0.15 0.47
C TRP A 184 -10.10 -1.19 -0.23
N CYS A 185 -11.38 -1.22 0.11
CA CYS A 185 -12.32 -2.25 -0.31
C CYS A 185 -12.81 -2.08 -1.76
N ARG A 186 -12.96 -0.85 -2.27
CA ARG A 186 -13.58 -0.64 -3.58
C ARG A 186 -12.62 -1.04 -4.72
N PRO A 187 -13.01 -1.95 -5.64
CA PRO A 187 -12.26 -2.19 -6.86
C PRO A 187 -12.00 -0.88 -7.63
N PRO A 188 -10.80 -0.63 -8.16
CA PRO A 188 -9.75 -1.60 -8.48
C PRO A 188 -8.75 -1.89 -7.35
N LEU A 189 -9.00 -1.44 -6.11
CA LEU A 189 -8.14 -1.77 -4.98
C LEU A 189 -8.41 -3.22 -4.50
N PRO A 190 -7.38 -4.00 -4.16
CA PRO A 190 -7.53 -5.43 -3.89
C PRO A 190 -8.01 -5.75 -2.47
N GLY A 191 -8.54 -4.77 -1.70
CA GLY A 191 -8.84 -4.94 -0.28
C GLY A 191 -9.82 -6.06 0.03
N LEU A 192 -10.91 -6.20 -0.74
CA LEU A 192 -11.90 -7.27 -0.51
C LEU A 192 -11.30 -8.66 -0.76
N LEU A 193 -10.55 -8.83 -1.86
CA LEU A 193 -9.86 -10.07 -2.17
C LEU A 193 -8.89 -10.44 -1.04
N LEU A 194 -8.05 -9.49 -0.63
CA LEU A 194 -7.06 -9.71 0.42
C LEU A 194 -7.69 -9.98 1.78
N SER A 195 -8.82 -9.33 2.11
CA SER A 195 -9.54 -9.60 3.35
C SER A 195 -10.07 -11.02 3.40
N LEU A 196 -10.67 -11.53 2.31
CA LEU A 196 -11.10 -12.92 2.23
C LEU A 196 -9.91 -13.87 2.29
N CYS A 197 -8.83 -13.54 1.58
CA CYS A 197 -7.64 -14.38 1.59
C CYS A 197 -7.02 -14.51 2.97
N HIS A 198 -6.88 -13.39 3.68
CA HIS A 198 -6.35 -13.35 5.03
C HIS A 198 -7.24 -14.14 6.00
N ASN A 199 -8.55 -13.89 5.99
CA ASN A 199 -9.47 -14.46 6.97
C ASN A 199 -9.70 -15.97 6.77
N ARG A 200 -9.46 -16.49 5.56
CA ARG A 200 -9.74 -17.89 5.21
C ARG A 200 -8.50 -18.72 4.91
N GLY A 201 -7.29 -18.15 5.04
CA GLY A 201 -6.06 -18.86 4.69
C GLY A 201 -6.03 -19.25 3.21
N ILE A 202 -6.41 -18.33 2.33
CA ILE A 202 -6.39 -18.55 0.87
C ILE A 202 -5.13 -17.90 0.29
N ASP A 203 -4.44 -18.67 -0.54
CA ASP A 203 -3.33 -18.21 -1.36
C ASP A 203 -3.88 -17.61 -2.68
N PRO A 204 -3.74 -16.29 -2.91
CA PRO A 204 -4.25 -15.66 -4.12
C PRO A 204 -3.56 -16.20 -5.39
N THR A 205 -2.32 -16.67 -5.31
CA THR A 205 -1.57 -17.19 -6.47
C THR A 205 -2.05 -18.58 -6.91
N LYS A 206 -2.77 -19.28 -6.04
CA LYS A 206 -3.45 -20.56 -6.33
C LYS A 206 -4.94 -20.38 -6.65
N SER A 207 -5.41 -19.14 -6.70
CA SER A 207 -6.83 -18.81 -6.80
C SER A 207 -7.21 -18.27 -8.18
N THR A 208 -8.49 -18.40 -8.51
CA THR A 208 -9.06 -17.92 -9.77
C THR A 208 -10.17 -16.92 -9.50
N LEU A 209 -10.20 -15.82 -10.24
CA LEU A 209 -11.31 -14.86 -10.25
C LEU A 209 -12.07 -14.96 -11.58
N ILE A 210 -13.38 -15.20 -11.49
CA ILE A 210 -14.33 -15.06 -12.60
C ILE A 210 -14.80 -13.60 -12.63
N ALA A 211 -14.37 -12.84 -13.64
CA ALA A 211 -14.74 -11.43 -13.77
C ALA A 211 -14.71 -10.94 -15.22
N GLU A 212 -15.63 -10.04 -15.54
CA GLU A 212 -15.59 -9.27 -16.80
C GLU A 212 -14.98 -7.89 -16.59
N SER A 213 -15.29 -7.25 -15.47
CA SER A 213 -14.99 -5.83 -15.26
C SER A 213 -13.47 -5.56 -15.21
N PRO A 214 -12.96 -4.57 -15.98
CA PRO A 214 -11.53 -4.22 -15.95
C PRO A 214 -11.00 -3.87 -14.55
N ALA A 215 -11.86 -3.32 -13.67
CA ALA A 215 -11.49 -3.00 -12.30
C ALA A 215 -11.18 -4.26 -11.48
N MET A 216 -12.01 -5.30 -11.58
CA MET A 216 -11.79 -6.56 -10.88
C MET A 216 -10.60 -7.34 -11.46
N ARG A 217 -10.41 -7.29 -12.79
CA ARG A 217 -9.22 -7.88 -13.43
C ARG A 217 -7.92 -7.28 -12.86
N ARG A 218 -7.88 -5.95 -12.69
CA ARG A 218 -6.73 -5.27 -12.06
C ARG A 218 -6.53 -5.69 -10.60
N CYS A 219 -7.61 -5.84 -9.83
CA CYS A 219 -7.53 -6.33 -8.45
C CYS A 219 -6.84 -7.70 -8.41
N ALA A 220 -7.35 -8.67 -9.19
CA ALA A 220 -6.81 -10.02 -9.23
C ALA A 220 -5.34 -10.06 -9.68
N GLN A 221 -5.00 -9.32 -10.73
CA GLN A 221 -3.63 -9.25 -11.22
C GLN A 221 -2.66 -8.70 -10.17
N SER A 222 -3.06 -7.69 -9.39
CA SER A 222 -2.20 -7.10 -8.34
C SER A 222 -1.81 -8.09 -7.23
N VAL A 223 -2.61 -9.14 -7.03
CA VAL A 223 -2.37 -10.17 -6.01
C VAL A 223 -1.92 -11.52 -6.60
N GLY A 224 -1.76 -11.59 -7.93
CA GLY A 224 -1.32 -12.80 -8.64
C GLY A 224 -2.40 -13.86 -8.90
N MET A 225 -3.68 -13.51 -8.79
CA MET A 225 -4.78 -14.41 -9.13
C MET A 225 -4.89 -14.62 -10.65
N ARG A 226 -5.28 -15.84 -11.05
CA ARG A 226 -5.68 -16.11 -12.44
C ARG A 226 -7.06 -15.49 -12.69
N VAL A 227 -7.24 -14.83 -13.83
CA VAL A 227 -8.54 -14.26 -14.23
C VAL A 227 -9.13 -15.07 -15.37
N ILE A 228 -10.40 -15.45 -15.25
CA ILE A 228 -11.18 -16.06 -16.33
C ILE A 228 -12.43 -15.23 -16.62
N ALA A 229 -12.84 -15.21 -17.90
CA ALA A 229 -14.14 -14.66 -18.28
C ALA A 229 -15.25 -15.63 -17.83
N PRO A 230 -16.45 -15.14 -17.49
CA PRO A 230 -17.59 -16.01 -17.28
C PRO A 230 -17.91 -16.79 -18.55
N ALA A 231 -18.39 -18.02 -18.40
CA ALA A 231 -18.87 -18.79 -19.54
C ALA A 231 -20.09 -18.08 -20.13
N SER A 232 -20.07 -17.83 -21.43
CA SER A 232 -21.23 -17.31 -22.16
C SER A 232 -22.32 -18.38 -22.23
N GLY A 233 -23.24 -18.36 -21.27
CA GLY A 233 -24.50 -19.10 -21.27
C GLY A 233 -24.40 -20.62 -21.06
N ARG A 234 -24.95 -21.09 -19.94
CA ARG A 234 -25.70 -22.35 -19.90
C ARG A 234 -27.12 -22.04 -19.47
#